data_AF-A0A351TLZ0-F1
#
_entry.id   AF-A0A351TLZ0-F1
#
_cell.length_a   1.000
_cell.length_b   1.000
_cell.length_c   1.000
_cell.angle_alpha   90.00
_cell.angle_beta   90.00
_cell.angle_gamma   90.00
#
_symmetry.space_group_name_H-M   'P 1'
#
loop_
_entity.id
_entity.type
_entity.pdbx_description
1 polymer ?
#
loop_
_entity_poly.entity_id
_entity_poly.type
_entity_poly.pdbx_seq_one_letter_code
_entity_poly.pdbx_strand_id
1 'polypeptide(L)'
;MTHAYSDLYLDSAQDILGHAFDWIANTCGEDVAVFCERFCQSRISAMFEIGYPKYVAGCNGAELVNFVMEDLGLPEYTCPQEFYADRSPEYWAGWVLAYFQWKTRFSFRTILQRVPVEKILGLYPTGHEQAVRNVADILSEWMGARQQPENDKEVK
;
A
#
# COMPACT_ATOMS: atom_id res chain seq x y z
N MET A 1 12.10 -15.86 2.82
CA MET A 1 12.42 -14.90 1.73
C MET A 1 12.79 -13.57 2.36
N THR A 2 13.75 -12.82 1.80
CA THR A 2 14.02 -11.46 2.25
C THR A 2 12.93 -10.53 1.73
N HIS A 3 12.25 -9.85 2.65
CA HIS A 3 11.25 -8.82 2.35
C HIS A 3 11.87 -7.59 1.68
N ALA A 4 11.04 -6.65 1.21
CA ALA A 4 11.52 -5.44 0.54
C ALA A 4 12.44 -4.59 1.42
N TYR A 5 12.12 -4.52 2.72
CA TYR A 5 12.85 -3.83 3.78
C TYR A 5 12.56 -4.50 5.13
N SER A 6 13.14 -4.00 6.23
CA SER A 6 12.92 -4.58 7.58
C SER A 6 11.45 -4.51 7.99
N ASP A 7 10.97 -5.58 8.60
CA ASP A 7 9.67 -5.68 9.29
C ASP A 7 9.46 -4.58 10.35
N LEU A 8 10.53 -4.01 10.92
CA LEU A 8 10.45 -2.86 11.83
C LEU A 8 9.67 -1.68 11.23
N TYR A 9 9.70 -1.49 9.91
CA TYR A 9 8.96 -0.43 9.23
C TYR A 9 7.59 -0.86 8.71
N LEU A 10 7.22 -2.14 8.83
CA LEU A 10 6.03 -2.66 8.18
C LEU A 10 4.75 -1.99 8.71
N ASP A 11 4.55 -2.00 10.03
CA ASP A 11 3.32 -1.44 10.63
C ASP A 11 3.13 0.02 10.23
N SER A 12 4.21 0.81 10.33
CA SER A 12 4.19 2.21 9.92
C SER A 12 3.98 2.40 8.42
N ALA A 13 4.57 1.58 7.57
CA ALA A 13 4.38 1.66 6.13
C ALA A 13 2.92 1.37 5.75
N GLN A 14 2.31 0.38 6.40
CA GLN A 14 0.91 0.05 6.17
C GLN A 14 -0.03 1.15 6.66
N ASP A 15 0.24 1.74 7.82
CA ASP A 15 -0.53 2.88 8.34
C ASP A 15 -0.41 4.10 7.42
N ILE A 16 0.79 4.43 6.96
CA ILE A 16 1.03 5.57 6.07
C ILE A 16 0.26 5.40 4.76
N LEU A 17 0.37 4.24 4.10
CA LEU A 17 -0.30 4.04 2.82
C LEU A 17 -1.82 3.90 2.99
N GLY A 18 -2.27 3.28 4.09
CA GLY A 18 -3.69 3.25 4.45
C GLY A 18 -4.26 4.65 4.66
N HIS A 19 -3.61 5.46 5.49
CA HIS A 19 -4.02 6.84 5.71
C HIS A 19 -3.96 7.70 4.46
N ALA A 20 -3.00 7.47 3.55
CA ALA A 20 -2.95 8.16 2.27
C ALA A 20 -4.22 7.89 1.42
N PHE A 21 -4.63 6.62 1.35
CA PHE A 21 -5.80 6.20 0.55
C PHE A 21 -7.11 6.67 1.20
N ASP A 22 -7.21 6.57 2.52
CA ASP A 22 -8.35 7.09 3.26
C ASP A 22 -8.51 8.60 3.10
N TRP A 23 -7.42 9.34 3.33
CA TRP A 23 -7.44 10.80 3.27
C TRP A 23 -7.79 11.31 1.87
N ILE A 24 -7.23 10.71 0.82
CA ILE A 24 -7.52 11.16 -0.55
C ILE A 24 -9.00 10.91 -0.92
N ALA A 25 -9.56 9.77 -0.53
CA ALA A 25 -10.93 9.42 -0.86
C ALA A 25 -11.96 10.14 0.00
N ASN A 26 -11.77 10.08 1.32
CA ASN A 26 -12.80 10.48 2.28
C ASN A 26 -12.67 11.95 2.70
N THR A 27 -11.49 12.56 2.58
CA THR A 27 -11.26 13.96 2.95
C THR A 27 -11.03 14.87 1.74
N CYS A 28 -10.26 14.43 0.75
CA CYS A 28 -10.02 15.21 -0.48
C CYS A 28 -11.07 14.96 -1.58
N GLY A 29 -11.84 13.88 -1.49
CA GLY A 29 -12.89 13.56 -2.45
C GLY A 29 -12.38 13.11 -3.83
N GLU A 30 -11.14 12.62 -3.92
CA GLU A 30 -10.57 12.08 -5.15
C GLU A 30 -10.54 10.55 -5.13
N ASP A 31 -10.80 9.95 -6.28
CA ASP A 31 -10.75 8.51 -6.48
C ASP A 31 -9.33 7.96 -6.19
N VAL A 32 -9.26 6.95 -5.33
CA VAL A 32 -8.01 6.26 -4.97
C VAL A 32 -7.29 5.71 -6.20
N ALA A 33 -8.02 5.28 -7.25
CA ALA A 33 -7.42 4.82 -8.49
C ALA A 33 -6.60 5.92 -9.18
N VAL A 34 -7.11 7.16 -9.18
CA VAL A 34 -6.41 8.32 -9.73
C VAL A 34 -5.14 8.61 -8.93
N PHE A 35 -5.20 8.51 -7.60
CA PHE A 35 -4.00 8.63 -6.77
C PHE A 35 -3.00 7.50 -7.02
N CYS A 36 -3.45 6.25 -7.17
CA CYS A 36 -2.59 5.10 -7.46
C CYS A 36 -1.79 5.28 -8.76
N GLU A 37 -2.41 5.84 -9.79
CA GLU A 37 -1.72 6.16 -11.05
C GLU A 37 -0.59 7.17 -10.83
N ARG A 38 -0.87 8.25 -10.10
CA ARG A 38 0.14 9.28 -9.75
C ARG A 38 1.24 8.70 -8.88
N PHE A 39 0.88 7.96 -7.84
CA PHE A 39 1.82 7.29 -6.96
C PHE A 39 2.79 6.41 -7.77
N CYS A 40 2.26 5.56 -8.66
CA CYS A 40 3.08 4.70 -9.52
C CYS A 40 3.99 5.44 -10.51
N GLN A 41 3.67 6.68 -10.86
CA GLN A 41 4.49 7.54 -11.73
C GLN A 41 5.58 8.29 -10.97
N SER A 42 5.38 8.52 -9.67
CA SER A 42 6.32 9.25 -8.82
C SER A 42 7.58 8.45 -8.48
N ARG A 43 8.66 9.17 -8.20
CA ARG A 43 9.87 8.61 -7.58
C ARG A 43 9.63 8.19 -6.13
N ILE A 44 8.58 8.75 -5.49
CA ILE A 44 8.21 8.45 -4.10
C ILE A 44 7.81 6.99 -3.95
N SER A 45 7.06 6.42 -4.90
CA SER A 45 6.70 4.99 -4.84
C SER A 45 7.94 4.09 -4.89
N ALA A 46 8.91 4.40 -5.76
CA ALA A 46 10.16 3.64 -5.84
C ALA A 46 10.99 3.74 -4.55
N MET A 47 10.96 4.88 -3.87
CA MET A 47 11.64 5.05 -2.56
C MET A 47 10.91 4.32 -1.44
N PHE A 48 9.57 4.28 -1.47
CA PHE A 48 8.76 3.47 -0.56
C PHE A 48 9.05 1.98 -0.75
N GLU A 49 9.09 1.50 -2.00
CA GLU A 49 9.34 0.09 -2.36
C GLU A 49 10.65 -0.47 -1.83
N ILE A 50 11.66 0.38 -1.59
CA ILE A 50 12.97 0.02 -1.02
C ILE A 50 13.11 0.36 0.48
N GLY A 51 12.04 0.84 1.11
CA GLY A 51 12.02 1.12 2.55
C GLY A 51 12.75 2.40 2.96
N TYR A 52 12.76 3.44 2.12
CA TYR A 52 13.39 4.71 2.47
C TYR A 52 12.67 5.34 3.69
N PRO A 53 13.35 5.54 4.84
CA PRO A 53 12.68 5.83 6.12
C PRO A 53 11.72 7.02 6.10
N LYS A 54 12.02 8.07 5.32
CA LYS A 54 11.13 9.22 5.17
C LYS A 54 9.70 8.81 4.76
N TYR A 55 9.55 7.84 3.87
CA TYR A 55 8.27 7.48 3.27
C TYR A 55 7.60 6.27 3.91
N VAL A 56 8.36 5.43 4.64
CA VAL A 56 7.80 4.25 5.33
C VAL A 56 7.65 4.42 6.83
N ALA A 57 8.22 5.47 7.42
CA ALA A 57 8.11 5.75 8.86
C ALA A 57 8.17 7.24 9.26
N GLY A 58 8.62 8.12 8.36
CA GLY A 58 8.93 9.53 8.69
C GLY A 58 7.89 10.56 8.25
N CYS A 59 6.70 10.12 7.83
CA CYS A 59 5.62 11.01 7.40
C CYS A 59 4.25 10.40 7.73
N ASN A 60 3.21 11.20 7.65
CA ASN A 60 1.83 10.73 7.67
C ASN A 60 1.29 10.49 6.25
N GLY A 61 0.08 9.93 6.13
CA GLY A 61 -0.53 9.61 4.84
C GLY A 61 -0.76 10.82 3.92
N ALA A 62 -1.21 11.95 4.49
CA ALA A 62 -1.44 13.18 3.73
C ALA A 62 -0.12 13.81 3.24
N GLU A 63 0.93 13.78 4.06
CA GLU A 63 2.28 14.17 3.65
C GLU A 63 2.82 13.29 2.53
N LEU A 64 2.62 11.96 2.61
CA LEU A 64 2.99 11.06 1.52
C LEU A 64 2.30 11.45 0.20
N VAL A 65 0.99 11.73 0.24
CA VAL A 65 0.24 12.19 -0.92
C VAL A 65 0.83 13.48 -1.47
N ASN A 66 1.09 14.49 -0.63
CA ASN A 66 1.64 15.76 -1.11
C ASN A 66 3.09 15.64 -1.62
N PHE A 67 3.92 14.73 -1.07
CA PHE A 67 5.23 14.43 -1.67
C PHE A 67 5.11 13.84 -3.08
N VAL A 68 4.07 13.03 -3.34
CA VAL A 68 3.78 12.50 -4.68
C VAL A 68 3.37 13.63 -5.62
N MET A 69 2.50 14.54 -5.16
CA MET A 69 2.07 15.68 -5.97
C MET A 69 3.24 16.62 -6.30
N GLU A 70 4.09 16.91 -5.32
CA GLU A 70 5.32 17.71 -5.49
C GLU A 70 6.27 17.08 -6.51
N ASP A 71 6.56 15.79 -6.39
CA ASP A 71 7.46 15.06 -7.32
C ASP A 71 6.95 15.08 -8.77
N LEU A 72 5.63 15.14 -8.96
CA LEU A 72 4.98 15.22 -10.27
C LEU A 72 4.77 16.67 -10.76
N GLY A 73 5.12 17.68 -9.97
CA GLY A 73 4.88 19.10 -10.30
C GLY A 73 3.39 19.47 -10.33
N LEU A 74 2.56 18.75 -9.57
CA LEU A 74 1.13 19.00 -9.44
C LEU A 74 0.83 19.85 -8.19
N PRO A 75 -0.30 20.59 -8.15
CA PRO A 75 -0.71 21.29 -6.95
C PRO A 75 -0.94 20.33 -5.78
N GLU A 76 -0.48 20.73 -4.59
CA GLU A 76 -0.73 20.00 -3.34
C GLU A 76 -2.19 20.10 -2.91
N TYR A 77 -2.64 19.08 -2.16
CA TYR A 77 -3.91 19.13 -1.45
C TYR A 77 -3.79 19.98 -0.19
N THR A 78 -4.81 20.79 0.06
CA THR A 78 -4.90 21.70 1.21
C THR A 78 -5.98 21.29 2.21
N CYS A 79 -6.56 20.11 2.03
CA CYS A 79 -7.58 19.58 2.93
C CYS A 79 -7.01 19.33 4.35
N PRO A 80 -7.86 19.36 5.41
CA PRO A 80 -7.41 19.05 6.76
C PRO A 80 -6.79 17.65 6.84
N GLN A 81 -5.64 17.51 7.52
CA GLN A 81 -4.99 16.22 7.74
C GLN A 81 -5.62 15.49 8.94
N GLU A 82 -6.87 15.06 8.76
CA GLU A 82 -7.64 14.33 9.76
C GLU A 82 -7.60 12.82 9.48
N PHE A 83 -7.34 12.03 10.52
CA PHE A 83 -7.32 10.56 10.47
C PHE A 83 -8.23 10.02 11.55
N TYR A 84 -9.28 9.32 11.14
CA TYR A 84 -10.29 8.78 12.06
C TYR A 84 -9.88 7.40 12.59
N ALA A 85 -10.38 7.05 13.79
CA ALA A 85 -10.10 5.76 14.40
C ALA A 85 -10.75 4.59 13.62
N ASP A 86 -11.88 4.85 12.98
CA ASP A 86 -12.57 3.89 12.13
C ASP A 86 -11.82 3.74 10.81
N ARG A 87 -11.39 2.50 10.52
CA ARG A 87 -10.61 2.17 9.32
C ARG A 87 -11.55 1.94 8.14
N SER A 88 -11.52 2.86 7.18
CA SER A 88 -12.30 2.79 5.94
C SER A 88 -11.85 1.63 5.03
N PRO A 89 -12.68 1.25 4.03
CA PRO A 89 -12.25 0.35 2.96
C PRO A 89 -10.98 0.81 2.25
N GLU A 90 -10.83 2.11 2.04
CA GLU A 90 -9.67 2.73 1.39
C GLU A 90 -8.42 2.63 2.27
N TYR A 91 -8.55 2.89 3.58
CA TYR A 91 -7.47 2.63 4.54
C TYR A 91 -7.00 1.18 4.45
N TRP A 92 -7.94 0.24 4.51
CA TRP A 92 -7.60 -1.18 4.47
C TRP A 92 -6.93 -1.57 3.14
N ALA A 93 -7.39 -1.02 2.01
CA ALA A 93 -6.79 -1.30 0.72
C ALA A 93 -5.33 -0.81 0.64
N GLY A 94 -5.04 0.39 1.13
CA GLY A 94 -3.66 0.91 1.23
C GLY A 94 -2.80 0.08 2.17
N TRP A 95 -3.36 -0.29 3.33
CA TRP A 95 -2.70 -1.12 4.34
C TRP A 95 -2.33 -2.52 3.81
N VAL A 96 -3.23 -3.17 3.06
CA VAL A 96 -2.98 -4.46 2.38
C VAL A 96 -1.96 -4.31 1.25
N LEU A 97 -2.06 -3.24 0.46
CA LEU A 97 -1.17 -3.01 -0.67
C LEU A 97 0.29 -2.82 -0.21
N ALA A 98 0.52 -2.07 0.86
CA ALA A 98 1.84 -1.91 1.47
C ALA A 98 2.42 -3.26 1.94
N TYR A 99 1.61 -4.08 2.63
CA TYR A 99 2.03 -5.41 3.04
C TYR A 99 2.40 -6.30 1.87
N PHE A 100 1.56 -6.29 0.82
CA PHE A 100 1.76 -7.14 -0.34
C PHE A 100 3.02 -6.74 -1.12
N GLN A 101 3.25 -5.43 -1.28
CA GLN A 101 4.49 -4.88 -1.84
C GLN A 101 5.70 -5.34 -1.01
N TRP A 102 5.66 -5.17 0.31
CA TRP A 102 6.74 -5.57 1.21
C TRP A 102 7.03 -7.08 1.18
N LYS A 103 5.97 -7.91 1.16
CA LYS A 103 6.05 -9.39 1.10
C LYS A 103 6.68 -9.86 -0.21
N THR A 104 6.26 -9.30 -1.34
CA THR A 104 6.59 -9.82 -2.69
C THR A 104 7.73 -9.10 -3.38
N ARG A 105 8.04 -7.87 -2.97
CA ARG A 105 9.01 -6.97 -3.59
C ARG A 105 8.67 -6.57 -5.03
N PHE A 106 7.46 -6.86 -5.51
CA PHE A 106 6.99 -6.28 -6.75
C PHE A 106 6.82 -4.77 -6.57
N SER A 107 7.05 -4.00 -7.64
CA SER A 107 6.75 -2.57 -7.60
C SER A 107 5.24 -2.34 -7.51
N PHE A 108 4.82 -1.22 -6.95
CA PHE A 108 3.40 -0.83 -6.90
C PHE A 108 2.79 -0.83 -8.30
N ARG A 109 3.54 -0.33 -9.30
CA ARG A 109 3.15 -0.39 -10.72
C ARG A 109 2.87 -1.82 -11.18
N THR A 110 3.74 -2.77 -10.86
CA THR A 110 3.58 -4.18 -11.27
C THR A 110 2.37 -4.81 -10.61
N ILE A 111 2.15 -4.50 -9.32
CA ILE A 111 1.00 -4.99 -8.56
C ILE A 111 -0.30 -4.42 -9.14
N LEU A 112 -0.41 -3.09 -9.23
CA LEU A 112 -1.62 -2.39 -9.63
C LEU A 112 -2.00 -2.59 -11.10
N GLN A 113 -1.04 -2.92 -11.97
CA GLN A 113 -1.33 -3.32 -13.36
C GLN A 113 -2.05 -4.69 -13.46
N ARG A 114 -1.83 -5.60 -12.51
CA ARG A 114 -2.44 -6.94 -12.51
C ARG A 114 -3.62 -7.05 -11.54
N VAL A 115 -3.53 -6.30 -10.45
CA VAL A 115 -4.52 -6.23 -9.38
C VAL A 115 -4.84 -4.75 -9.13
N PRO A 116 -5.76 -4.16 -9.92
CA PRO A 116 -6.20 -2.77 -9.73
C PRO A 116 -6.75 -2.54 -8.32
N VAL A 117 -6.65 -1.30 -7.82
CA VAL A 117 -7.04 -0.97 -6.44
C VAL A 117 -8.52 -1.21 -6.18
N GLU A 118 -9.37 -1.06 -7.20
CA GLU A 118 -10.80 -1.34 -7.16
C GLU A 118 -11.07 -2.82 -6.90
N LYS A 119 -10.20 -3.70 -7.42
CA LYS A 119 -10.28 -5.14 -7.16
C LYS A 119 -9.86 -5.46 -5.72
N ILE A 120 -8.90 -4.72 -5.17
CA ILE A 120 -8.53 -4.82 -3.75
C ILE A 120 -9.71 -4.34 -2.90
N LEU A 121 -10.25 -3.15 -3.15
CA LEU A 121 -11.42 -2.60 -2.46
C LEU A 121 -12.63 -3.55 -2.51
N GLY A 122 -12.89 -4.18 -3.66
CA GLY A 122 -13.97 -5.17 -3.80
C GLY A 122 -13.80 -6.41 -2.92
N LEU A 123 -12.59 -6.70 -2.43
CA LEU A 123 -12.32 -7.78 -1.48
C LEU A 123 -12.61 -7.38 -0.02
N TYR A 124 -12.75 -6.08 0.28
CA TYR A 124 -12.95 -5.59 1.66
C TYR A 124 -14.04 -6.34 2.43
N PRO A 125 -15.28 -6.55 1.91
CA PRO A 125 -16.36 -7.16 2.68
C PRO A 125 -16.03 -8.53 3.29
N THR A 126 -15.17 -9.30 2.62
CA THR A 126 -14.72 -10.63 3.09
C THR A 126 -13.29 -10.64 3.61
N GLY A 127 -12.47 -9.67 3.19
CA GLY A 127 -11.03 -9.66 3.42
C GLY A 127 -10.61 -8.96 4.71
N HIS A 128 -11.37 -7.96 5.17
CA HIS A 128 -10.97 -7.13 6.32
C HIS A 128 -11.01 -7.85 7.67
N GLU A 129 -11.76 -8.96 7.76
CA GLU A 129 -11.82 -9.82 8.95
C GLU A 129 -10.72 -10.91 8.95
N GLN A 130 -9.98 -11.05 7.84
CA GLN A 130 -8.97 -12.10 7.69
C GLN A 130 -7.58 -11.60 8.06
N ALA A 131 -6.69 -12.55 8.38
CA ALA A 131 -5.27 -12.24 8.48
C ALA A 131 -4.74 -11.74 7.13
N VAL A 132 -3.91 -10.69 7.15
CA VAL A 132 -3.33 -10.08 5.94
C VAL A 132 -2.57 -11.07 5.06
N ARG A 133 -2.00 -12.13 5.66
CA ARG A 133 -1.32 -13.22 4.93
C ARG A 133 -2.27 -13.92 3.96
N ASN A 134 -3.50 -14.22 4.39
CA ASN A 134 -4.51 -14.89 3.58
C ASN A 134 -4.92 -13.99 2.41
N VAL A 135 -5.11 -12.69 2.67
CA VAL A 135 -5.39 -11.69 1.64
C VAL A 135 -4.22 -11.60 0.64
N ALA A 136 -2.98 -11.61 1.13
CA ALA A 136 -1.79 -11.60 0.28
C ALA A 136 -1.67 -12.86 -0.59
N ASP A 137 -2.17 -14.01 -0.15
CA ASP A 137 -2.18 -15.23 -0.95
C ASP A 137 -3.21 -15.13 -2.09
N ILE A 138 -4.40 -14.57 -1.84
CA ILE A 138 -5.39 -14.23 -2.88
C ILE A 138 -4.79 -13.27 -3.92
N LEU A 139 -4.10 -12.22 -3.47
CA LEU A 139 -3.42 -11.27 -4.35
C LEU A 139 -2.32 -11.97 -5.17
N SER A 140 -1.59 -12.92 -4.58
CA SER A 140 -0.56 -13.71 -5.29
C SER A 140 -1.16 -14.56 -6.41
N GLU A 141 -2.33 -15.17 -6.17
CA GLU A 141 -3.06 -15.93 -7.18
C GLU A 141 -3.49 -15.02 -8.35
N TRP A 142 -4.03 -13.83 -8.06
CA TRP A 142 -4.39 -12.87 -9.09
C TRP A 142 -3.19 -12.33 -9.86
N MET A 143 -2.04 -12.20 -9.21
CA MET A 143 -0.77 -11.85 -9.86
C MET A 143 -0.29 -12.95 -10.82
N GLY A 144 -0.84 -14.17 -10.76
CA GLY A 144 -0.31 -15.34 -11.45
C GLY A 144 1.05 -15.78 -10.92
N ALA A 145 1.40 -15.37 -9.69
CA ALA A 145 2.63 -15.79 -9.03
C ALA A 145 2.43 -17.22 -8.52
N ARG A 146 3.20 -18.19 -9.05
CA ARG A 146 3.20 -19.55 -8.49
C ARG A 146 3.72 -19.47 -7.06
N GLN A 147 2.94 -19.96 -6.11
CA GLN A 147 3.42 -20.23 -4.76
C GLN A 147 4.60 -21.20 -4.87
N GLN A 148 5.80 -20.81 -4.44
CA GLN A 148 6.84 -21.79 -4.14
C GLN A 148 6.51 -22.41 -2.78
N PRO A 149 6.56 -23.74 -2.63
CA PRO A 149 6.30 -24.38 -1.34
C PRO A 149 7.33 -23.88 -0.32
N GLU A 150 6.86 -23.44 0.84
CA GLU A 150 7.69 -23.20 2.01
C GLU A 150 8.38 -24.51 2.37
N ASN A 151 9.69 -24.60 2.09
CA ASN A 151 10.51 -25.68 2.63
C ASN A 151 10.75 -25.40 4.11
N ASP A 152 9.80 -25.80 4.94
CA ASP A 152 10.04 -26.05 6.36
C ASP A 152 11.00 -27.24 6.47
N LYS A 153 12.29 -26.93 6.51
CA LYS A 153 13.33 -27.85 6.99
C LYS A 153 14.10 -27.12 8.08
N GLU A 154 13.47 -27.02 9.24
CA GLU A 154 14.25 -26.92 10.47
C GLU A 154 15.15 -28.15 10.58
N VAL A 155 16.42 -27.82 10.73
CA VAL A 155 17.57 -28.69 10.84
C VAL A 155 17.46 -29.46 12.16
N LYS A 156 17.66 -30.78 12.08
CA LYS A 156 17.90 -31.65 13.24
C LYS A 156 19.21 -31.31 13.93
#